data_AF-A0A7Y2VGA3-F1
#
_entry.id   AF-A0A7Y2VGA3-F1
#
_cell.length_a   1.000
_cell.length_b   1.000
_cell.length_c   1.000
_cell.angle_alpha   90.00
_cell.angle_beta   90.00
_cell.angle_gamma   90.00
#
_symmetry.space_group_name_H-M   'P 1'
#
loop_
_entity.id
_entity.type
_entity.pdbx_description
1 polymer ?
#
loop_
_entity_poly.entity_id
_entity_poly.type
_entity_poly.pdbx_seq_one_letter_code
_entity_poly.pdbx_strand_id
1 'polypeptide(L)' 'CDCDSVIIGTPIDLNRVIDIHKSATRVFYDLQSIGTQNLEEEIEKFLEKHQVLEIMD' A
#
# COMPACT_ATOMS: atom_id res chain seq x y z
N CYS A 1 18.19 -4.67 -21.95
CA CYS A 1 17.66 -6.03 -21.83
C CYS A 1 16.43 -6.07 -22.71
N ASP A 2 16.44 -6.90 -23.75
CA ASP A 2 15.22 -7.13 -24.51
C ASP A 2 14.32 -8.07 -23.70
N CYS A 3 13.12 -7.61 -23.38
CA CYS A 3 12.06 -8.44 -22.85
C CYS A 3 10.75 -8.09 -23.55
N ASP A 4 9.87 -9.09 -23.64
CA ASP A 4 8.55 -8.95 -24.23
C ASP A 4 7.54 -8.33 -23.25
N SER A 5 7.75 -8.52 -21.94
CA SER A 5 6.84 -8.11 -20.87
C SER A 5 7.56 -7.90 -19.53
N VAL A 6 6.92 -7.18 -18.62
CA VAL A 6 7.38 -6.90 -17.26
C VAL A 6 6.36 -7.41 -16.24
N ILE A 7 6.83 -8.18 -15.25
CA ILE A 7 6.02 -8.62 -14.11
C ILE A 7 6.47 -7.88 -12.86
N ILE A 8 5.56 -7.13 -12.24
CA ILE A 8 5.80 -6.42 -10.99
C ILE A 8 5.49 -7.39 -9.84
N GLY A 9 6.54 -7.93 -9.23
CA GLY A 9 6.45 -8.91 -8.13
C GLY A 9 6.39 -8.29 -6.73
N THR A 10 6.25 -6.97 -6.61
CA THR A 10 6.19 -6.24 -5.34
C THR A 10 4.76 -5.75 -5.07
N PRO A 11 4.41 -5.42 -3.80
CA PRO A 11 3.05 -4.99 -3.47
C PRO A 11 2.82 -3.51 -3.82
N ILE A 12 3.88 -2.77 -4.17
CA ILE A 12 3.80 -1.40 -4.68
C ILE A 12 3.46 -1.42 -6.17
N ASP A 13 2.60 -0.50 -6.60
CA ASP A 13 2.37 -0.27 -8.02
C ASP A 13 3.49 0.60 -8.63
N LEU A 14 4.43 -0.04 -9.32
CA LEU A 14 5.56 0.66 -9.96
C LEU A 14 5.12 1.56 -11.13
N ASN A 15 3.95 1.34 -11.73
CA ASN A 15 3.43 2.23 -12.78
C ASN A 15 3.20 3.67 -12.28
N ARG A 16 3.11 3.86 -10.96
CA ARG A 16 2.96 5.19 -10.34
C ARG A 16 4.29 5.94 -10.15
N VAL A 17 5.43 5.23 -10.28
CA VAL A 17 6.74 5.74 -9.85
C VAL A 17 7.71 5.83 -11.03
N ILE A 18 7.57 4.95 -12.02
CA ILE A 18 8.44 4.89 -13.20
C ILE A 18 7.61 4.64 -14.47
N ASP A 19 8.14 5.10 -15.60
CA ASP A 19 7.57 4.80 -16.92
C ASP A 19 8.01 3.41 -17.40
N ILE A 20 7.04 2.52 -17.65
CA ILE A 20 7.28 1.19 -18.20
C ILE A 20 6.78 1.15 -19.64
N HIS A 21 7.69 1.12 -20.61
CA HIS A 21 7.37 1.15 -22.04
C HIS A 21 7.01 -0.22 -22.66
N LYS A 22 6.88 -1.27 -21.83
CA LYS A 22 6.53 -2.63 -22.25
C LYS A 22 5.21 -3.03 -21.60
N SER A 23 4.53 -4.04 -22.16
CA SER A 23 3.36 -4.62 -21.52
C SER A 23 3.73 -5.04 -20.09
N ALA A 24 2.99 -4.55 -19.10
CA ALA A 24 3.30 -4.77 -17.70
C ALA A 24 2.07 -5.26 -16.93
N THR A 25 2.28 -6.17 -16.00
CA THR A 25 1.24 -6.61 -15.06
C THR A 25 1.77 -6.68 -13.64
N ARG A 26 0.88 -6.48 -12.66
CA ARG A 26 1.19 -6.53 -11.23
C ARG A 26 0.66 -7.80 -10.60
N VAL A 27 1.51 -8.48 -9.86
CA VAL A 27 1.10 -9.63 -9.06
C VAL A 27 0.40 -9.12 -7.81
N PHE A 28 -0.85 -9.56 -7.62
CA PHE A 28 -1.59 -9.36 -6.38
C PHE A 28 -1.38 -10.58 -5.48
N TYR A 29 -1.09 -10.32 -4.23
CA TYR A 29 -0.99 -11.34 -3.21
C TYR A 29 -1.55 -10.76 -1.92
N ASP A 30 -2.33 -11.57 -1.22
CA ASP A 30 -2.89 -11.20 0.08
C ASP A 30 -1.76 -11.27 1.11
N LEU A 31 -1.10 -10.14 1.34
CA LEU A 31 -0.19 -9.99 2.46
C LEU A 31 -1.02 -9.93 3.74
N GLN A 32 -1.06 -11.05 4.46
CA GLN A 32 -1.42 -11.00 5.87
C GLN A 32 -0.25 -10.37 6.63
N SER A 33 -0.51 -9.25 7.30
CA SER A 33 0.46 -8.67 8.23
C SER A 33 0.73 -9.70 9.34
N ILE A 34 2.00 -10.07 9.53
CA ILE A 34 2.39 -10.91 10.65
C ILE A 34 2.44 -10.00 11.88
N GLY A 35 1.29 -9.82 12.55
CA GLY A 35 1.19 -9.00 13.75
C GLY A 35 -0.23 -8.54 14.06
N THR A 36 -0.46 -8.15 15.32
CA THR A 36 -1.76 -7.66 15.84
C THR A 36 -1.95 -6.15 15.72
N GLN A 37 -0.95 -5.40 15.26
CA GLN A 37 -1.05 -3.95 15.16
C GLN A 37 -1.81 -3.56 13.88
N ASN A 38 -3.07 -3.15 14.06
CA ASN A 38 -3.89 -2.57 13.01
C ASN A 38 -3.61 -1.06 12.90
N LEU A 39 -3.50 -0.55 11.68
CA LEU A 39 -3.35 0.89 11.41
C LEU A 39 -4.50 1.69 12.02
N GLU A 40 -5.72 1.14 11.99
CA GLU A 40 -6.91 1.75 12.59
C GLU A 40 -6.71 2.03 14.09
N GLU A 41 -6.23 1.04 14.85
CA GLU A 41 -5.97 1.20 16.30
C GLU A 41 -4.91 2.25 16.60
N GLU A 42 -3.85 2.34 15.78
CA GLU A 42 -2.81 3.36 15.96
C GLU A 42 -3.30 4.76 15.58
N ILE A 43 -4.16 4.87 14.57
CA ILE A 43 -4.81 6.13 14.20
C ILE A 43 -5.76 6.58 15.32
N GLU A 44 -6.58 5.68 15.86
CA GLU A 44 -7.49 5.98 16.98
C GLU A 44 -6.72 6.50 18.20
N LYS A 45 -5.66 5.80 18.62
CA LYS A 45 -4.80 6.26 19.74
C LYS A 45 -4.21 7.64 19.49
N PHE A 46 -3.80 7.92 18.26
CA PHE A 46 -3.29 9.24 17.90
C PHE A 46 -4.37 10.32 18.01
N LEU A 47 -5.56 10.07 17.48
CA LEU A 47 -6.68 11.02 17.51
C LEU A 47 -7.16 11.29 18.94
N GLU A 48 -7.26 10.26 19.78
CA GLU A 48 -7.58 10.38 21.21
C GLU A 48 -6.55 11.23 21.95
N LYS A 49 -5.25 10.92 21.76
CA LYS A 49 -4.15 11.62 22.41
C LYS A 49 -4.12 13.11 22.07
N HIS A 50 -4.53 13.47 20.85
CA HIS A 50 -4.51 14.85 20.36
C HIS A 50 -5.88 15.55 20.38
N GLN A 51 -6.91 14.91 20.97
CA GLN A 51 -8.26 15.47 21.13
C GLN A 51 -8.89 15.92 19.80
N VAL A 52 -8.67 15.17 18.72
CA VAL A 52 -9.14 15.51 17.36
C VAL A 52 -10.53 14.93 17.05
N LEU A 53 -11.09 14.12 17.95
CA LEU A 53 -12.31 13.34 17.73
C LEU A 53 -13.62 14.16 17.61
N GLU A 54 -13.61 15.48 17.87
CA GLU A 54 -14.81 16.33 17.72
C GLU A 54 -15.20 16.64 16.25
N ILE A 55 -14.43 16.17 15.25
CA ILE A 55 -14.59 16.57 13.84
C ILE A 55 -15.33 15.51 12.99
N MET A 56 -15.71 14.37 13.58
CA MET A 56 -16.28 13.23 12.84
C MET A 56 -17.78 12.94 13.11
N ASP A 57 -18.51 13.89 13.70
CA ASP A 57 -19.99 13.88 13.75
C ASP A 57 -20.62 14.58 12.53
#